data_AF-A0A5T4L709-F1
#
_entry.id   AF-A0A5T4L709-F1
#
_cell.length_a   1.000
_cell.length_b   1.000
_cell.length_c   1.000
_cell.angle_alpha   90.00
_cell.angle_beta   90.00
_cell.angle_gamma   90.00
#
_symmetry.space_group_name_H-M   'P 1'
#
loop_
_entity.id
_entity.type
_entity.pdbx_description
1 polymer ?
#
loop_
_entity_poly.entity_id
_entity_poly.type
_entity_poly.pdbx_seq_one_letter_code
_entity_poly.pdbx_strand_id
1 'polypeptide(L)'
;MKDNQIRELVNELRDIAIEYHGTQQLRERIARTVRAAIIQAGNSPVTQDGWISCSERMPDSKTGVLVAREFGRKGDWRMKWATYIPWHPDTNDGWLIPGASWKPSHWMPLPAPPQEEK
;
A
#
# COMPACT_ATOMS: atom_id res chain seq x y z
N MET A 1 42.88 -3.35 -31.72
CA MET A 1 42.63 -2.02 -31.11
C MET A 1 43.93 -1.52 -30.54
N LYS A 2 44.25 -0.24 -30.72
CA LYS A 2 45.47 0.34 -30.14
C LYS A 2 45.23 0.54 -28.63
N ASP A 3 46.18 0.20 -27.75
CA ASP A 3 46.03 0.26 -26.28
C ASP A 3 45.48 1.61 -25.78
N ASN A 4 45.78 2.66 -26.52
CA ASN A 4 45.33 4.03 -26.31
C ASN A 4 43.79 4.16 -26.36
N GLN A 5 43.14 3.43 -27.26
CA GLN A 5 41.68 3.42 -27.44
C GLN A 5 40.97 2.70 -26.28
N ILE A 6 41.61 1.67 -25.72
CA ILE A 6 41.07 0.93 -24.57
C ILE A 6 41.10 1.82 -23.33
N ARG A 7 42.20 2.56 -23.12
CA ARG A 7 42.34 3.47 -21.99
C ARG A 7 41.32 4.61 -22.02
N GLU A 8 41.03 5.18 -23.20
CA GLU A 8 40.01 6.23 -23.33
C GLU A 8 38.61 5.72 -23.02
N LEU A 9 38.22 4.57 -23.57
CA LEU A 9 36.92 3.96 -23.29
C LEU A 9 36.69 3.70 -21.79
N VAL A 10 37.72 3.24 -21.08
CA VAL A 10 37.66 2.99 -19.63
C VAL A 10 37.48 4.28 -18.84
N ASN A 11 38.11 5.37 -19.28
CA ASN A 11 37.96 6.67 -18.63
C ASN A 11 36.55 7.25 -18.88
N GLU A 12 36.02 7.16 -20.10
CA GLU A 12 34.65 7.59 -20.39
C GLU A 12 33.61 6.82 -19.57
N LEU A 13 33.75 5.48 -19.48
CA LEU A 13 32.86 4.66 -18.66
C LEU A 13 32.91 5.03 -17.16
N ARG A 14 34.10 5.36 -16.66
CA ARG A 14 34.27 5.83 -15.28
C ARG A 14 33.58 7.18 -15.06
N ASP A 15 33.74 8.11 -15.98
CA ASP A 15 33.15 9.45 -15.87
C ASP A 15 31.61 9.39 -15.97
N ILE A 16 31.08 8.56 -16.88
CA ILE A 16 29.64 8.27 -16.98
C ILE A 16 29.12 7.62 -15.69
N ALA A 17 29.86 6.66 -15.13
CA ALA A 17 29.47 6.01 -13.87
C ALA A 17 29.44 7.01 -12.69
N ILE A 18 30.37 7.98 -12.66
CA ILE A 18 30.40 9.04 -11.65
C ILE A 18 29.20 9.99 -11.82
N GLU A 19 28.89 10.40 -13.05
CA GLU A 19 27.74 11.25 -13.38
C GLU A 19 26.41 10.58 -13.01
N TYR A 20 26.23 9.31 -13.42
CA TYR A 20 25.03 8.54 -13.08
C TYR A 20 24.93 8.24 -11.57
N HIS A 21 26.05 8.06 -10.87
CA HIS A 21 26.01 7.88 -9.42
C HIS A 21 25.58 9.16 -8.69
N GLY A 22 26.09 10.33 -9.12
CA GLY A 22 25.65 11.63 -8.61
C GLY A 22 24.16 11.90 -8.85
N THR A 23 23.65 11.54 -10.04
CA THR A 23 22.22 11.67 -10.35
C THR A 23 21.35 10.67 -9.59
N GLN A 24 21.82 9.44 -9.33
CA GLN A 24 21.10 8.49 -8.44
C GLN A 24 21.04 9.00 -7.00
N GLN A 25 22.15 9.52 -6.46
CA GLN A 25 22.17 10.12 -5.12
C GLN A 25 21.24 11.33 -5.03
N LEU A 26 21.23 12.20 -6.06
CA LEU A 26 20.31 13.32 -6.15
C LEU A 26 18.85 12.87 -6.21
N ARG A 27 18.54 11.87 -7.06
CA ARG A 27 17.21 11.28 -7.17
C ARG A 27 16.74 10.69 -5.84
N GLU A 28 17.61 9.96 -5.14
CA GLU A 28 17.26 9.36 -3.87
C GLU A 28 17.04 10.42 -2.79
N ARG A 29 17.86 11.48 -2.77
CA ARG A 29 17.73 12.60 -1.85
C ARG A 29 16.46 13.41 -2.12
N ILE A 30 16.14 13.70 -3.37
CA ILE A 30 14.86 14.32 -3.78
C ILE A 30 13.69 13.44 -3.31
N ALA A 31 13.74 12.14 -3.58
CA ALA A 31 12.67 11.22 -3.19
C ALA A 31 12.49 11.16 -1.65
N ARG A 32 13.57 11.19 -0.87
CA ARG A 32 13.52 11.24 0.59
C ARG A 32 12.91 12.56 1.08
N THR A 33 13.34 13.70 0.52
CA THR A 33 12.82 15.03 0.91
C THR A 33 11.34 15.19 0.54
N VAL A 34 10.94 14.76 -0.66
CA VAL A 34 9.54 14.77 -1.09
C VAL A 34 8.70 13.87 -0.20
N ARG A 35 9.15 12.65 0.12
CA ARG A 35 8.45 11.77 1.08
C ARG A 35 8.31 12.42 2.46
N ALA A 36 9.37 13.01 3.01
CA ALA A 36 9.34 13.67 4.30
C ALA A 36 8.38 14.87 4.31
N ALA A 37 8.38 15.68 3.24
CA ALA A 37 7.48 16.82 3.10
C ALA A 37 6.02 16.39 2.96
N ILE A 38 5.73 15.32 2.21
CA ILE A 38 4.40 14.73 2.09
C ILE A 38 3.89 14.23 3.46
N ILE A 39 4.75 13.54 4.22
CA ILE A 39 4.43 13.06 5.58
C ILE A 39 4.16 14.23 6.54
N GLN A 40 4.96 15.30 6.48
CA GLN A 40 4.81 16.47 7.36
C GLN A 40 3.62 17.37 6.98
N ALA A 41 3.28 17.46 5.69
CA ALA A 41 2.21 18.32 5.18
C ALA A 41 0.81 17.70 5.32
N GLY A 42 0.68 16.46 5.81
CA GLY A 42 -0.61 15.75 5.87
C GLY A 42 -1.22 15.43 4.49
N ASN A 43 -0.59 15.86 3.40
CA ASN A 43 -0.96 15.59 2.00
C ASN A 43 -0.40 14.25 1.52
N SER A 44 -0.51 13.22 2.35
CA SER A 44 -0.45 11.86 1.83
C SER A 44 -1.58 11.74 0.79
N PRO A 45 -1.36 11.19 -0.42
CA PRO A 45 -2.51 10.67 -1.16
C PRO A 45 -3.23 9.76 -0.17
N VAL A 46 -4.55 9.86 -0.08
CA VAL A 46 -5.36 9.02 0.79
C VAL A 46 -5.27 7.56 0.30
N THR A 47 -4.12 6.93 0.47
CA THR A 47 -4.00 5.51 0.69
C THR A 47 -4.11 5.37 2.20
N GLN A 48 -5.34 5.23 2.67
CA GLN A 48 -5.65 4.85 4.04
C GLN A 48 -4.75 3.68 4.42
N ASP A 49 -4.06 3.78 5.55
CA ASP A 49 -3.02 2.88 6.03
C ASP A 49 -3.42 1.39 5.94
N GLY A 50 -3.08 0.73 4.83
CA GLY A 50 -3.10 -0.72 4.66
C GLY A 50 -4.35 -1.45 5.19
N TRP A 51 -4.16 -2.73 5.48
CA TRP A 51 -5.14 -3.57 6.17
C TRP A 51 -4.98 -3.39 7.68
N ILE A 52 -6.04 -2.98 8.38
CA ILE A 52 -6.10 -2.81 9.84
C ILE A 52 -6.51 -4.15 10.47
N SER A 53 -5.76 -4.64 11.45
CA SER A 53 -6.17 -5.83 12.19
C SER A 53 -7.44 -5.56 13.01
N CYS A 54 -8.41 -6.47 12.96
CA CYS A 54 -9.62 -6.38 13.80
C CYS A 54 -9.29 -6.42 15.31
N SER A 55 -8.15 -6.99 15.69
CA SER A 55 -7.69 -7.03 17.09
C SER A 55 -7.11 -5.69 17.55
N GLU A 56 -6.59 -4.89 16.62
CA GLU A 56 -6.03 -3.57 16.89
C GLU A 56 -7.15 -2.53 16.97
N ARG A 57 -8.04 -2.55 15.98
CA ARG A 57 -9.16 -1.62 15.88
C ARG A 57 -10.29 -2.24 15.09
N MET A 58 -11.50 -2.14 15.62
CA MET A 58 -12.72 -2.46 14.88
C MET A 58 -13.18 -1.24 14.07
N PRO A 59 -13.87 -1.43 12.93
CA PRO A 59 -14.56 -0.32 12.26
C PRO A 59 -15.63 0.30 13.16
N ASP A 60 -16.08 1.50 12.84
CA ASP A 60 -17.24 2.09 13.49
C ASP A 60 -18.51 1.30 13.15
N SER A 61 -19.50 1.36 14.04
CA SER A 61 -20.80 0.71 13.83
C SER A 61 -21.47 1.19 12.54
N LYS A 62 -22.07 0.26 11.80
CA LYS A 62 -22.74 0.44 10.51
C LYS A 62 -21.83 0.95 9.40
N THR A 63 -20.52 0.72 9.50
CA THR A 63 -19.55 1.10 8.46
C THR A 63 -19.37 -0.02 7.44
N GLY A 64 -19.47 0.32 6.15
CA GLY A 64 -19.10 -0.55 5.04
C GLY A 64 -17.59 -0.56 4.83
N VAL A 65 -16.99 -1.76 4.80
CA VAL A 65 -15.53 -1.95 4.70
C VAL A 65 -15.20 -3.13 3.80
N LEU A 66 -13.97 -3.17 3.28
CA LEU A 66 -13.38 -4.41 2.78
C LEU A 66 -12.85 -5.21 3.97
N VAL A 67 -13.03 -6.53 3.92
CA VAL A 67 -12.58 -7.46 4.96
C VAL A 67 -11.77 -8.59 4.35
N ALA A 68 -10.78 -9.07 5.11
CA ALA A 68 -9.91 -10.16 4.71
C ALA A 68 -9.73 -11.18 5.84
N ARG A 69 -9.59 -12.46 5.46
CA ARG A 69 -9.10 -13.54 6.33
C ARG A 69 -8.32 -14.57 5.51
N GLU A 70 -7.22 -15.05 6.07
CA GLU A 70 -6.44 -16.16 5.52
C GLU A 70 -7.06 -17.50 5.91
N PHE A 71 -7.18 -18.43 4.96
CA PHE A 71 -7.82 -19.73 5.14
C PHE A 71 -6.86 -20.88 4.89
N GLY A 72 -6.69 -21.77 5.88
CA GLY A 72 -6.04 -23.07 5.71
C GLY A 72 -4.54 -23.03 5.42
N ARG A 73 -4.13 -22.46 4.28
CA ARG A 73 -2.73 -22.33 3.83
C ARG A 73 -2.29 -20.89 3.88
N LYS A 74 -1.03 -20.67 4.26
CA LYS A 74 -0.39 -19.36 4.19
C LYS A 74 -0.46 -18.82 2.75
N GLY A 75 -1.02 -17.63 2.59
CA GLY A 75 -1.27 -16.94 1.33
C GLY A 75 -2.68 -17.05 0.77
N ASP A 76 -3.53 -17.97 1.25
CA ASP A 76 -4.92 -18.10 0.76
C ASP A 76 -5.85 -17.09 1.45
N TRP A 77 -5.73 -15.83 1.04
CA TRP A 77 -6.56 -14.74 1.52
C TRP A 77 -7.91 -14.70 0.81
N ARG A 78 -8.98 -14.71 1.60
CA ARG A 78 -10.34 -14.45 1.13
C ARG A 78 -10.72 -13.03 1.49
N MET A 79 -11.22 -12.31 0.50
CA MET A 79 -11.62 -10.90 0.63
C MET A 79 -13.08 -10.73 0.22
N LYS A 80 -13.82 -9.91 0.96
CA LYS A 80 -15.20 -9.53 0.65
C LYS A 80 -15.48 -8.12 1.15
N TRP A 81 -16.60 -7.54 0.70
CA TRP A 81 -17.18 -6.40 1.39
C TRP A 81 -18.00 -6.88 2.59
N ALA A 82 -18.07 -6.07 3.64
CA ALA A 82 -18.85 -6.34 4.84
C ALA A 82 -19.35 -5.04 5.48
N THR A 83 -20.37 -5.17 6.33
CA THR A 83 -20.77 -4.11 7.26
C THR A 83 -20.56 -4.58 8.69
N TYR A 84 -19.93 -3.75 9.52
CA TYR A 84 -19.81 -4.03 10.95
C TYR A 84 -21.03 -3.50 11.71
N ILE A 85 -21.84 -4.38 12.29
CA ILE A 85 -23.06 -4.06 13.05
C ILE A 85 -23.00 -4.81 14.39
N PRO A 86 -22.33 -4.28 15.43
CA PRO A 86 -22.24 -4.94 16.72
C PRO A 86 -23.63 -5.20 17.33
N TRP A 87 -23.77 -6.34 18.01
CA TRP A 87 -24.98 -6.76 18.74
C TRP A 87 -26.22 -7.06 17.87
N HIS A 88 -26.08 -7.13 16.54
CA HIS A 88 -27.19 -7.49 15.67
C HIS A 88 -27.39 -9.01 15.61
N PRO A 89 -28.62 -9.52 15.81
CA PRO A 89 -28.87 -10.97 15.91
C PRO A 89 -28.52 -11.74 14.64
N ASP A 90 -28.66 -11.11 13.47
CA ASP A 90 -28.36 -11.74 12.18
C ASP A 90 -26.89 -11.61 11.74
N THR A 91 -26.00 -11.17 12.64
CA THR A 91 -24.57 -11.02 12.33
C THR A 91 -23.73 -12.07 13.02
N ASN A 92 -22.59 -12.43 12.41
CA ASN A 92 -21.62 -13.30 13.04
C ASN A 92 -20.58 -12.44 13.78
N ASP A 93 -20.64 -12.39 15.11
CA ASP A 93 -19.79 -11.53 15.94
C ASP A 93 -19.80 -10.05 15.50
N GLY A 94 -20.97 -9.55 15.09
CA GLY A 94 -21.12 -8.19 14.58
C GLY A 94 -20.78 -8.01 13.10
N TRP A 95 -20.36 -9.06 12.38
CA TRP A 95 -20.08 -8.95 10.95
C TRP A 95 -21.25 -9.43 10.09
N LEU A 96 -21.72 -8.54 9.22
CA LEU A 96 -22.61 -8.88 8.12
C LEU A 96 -21.80 -9.03 6.83
N ILE A 97 -21.57 -10.27 6.40
CA ILE A 97 -20.83 -10.59 5.18
C ILE A 97 -21.70 -11.42 4.24
N PRO A 98 -22.14 -10.88 3.09
CA PRO A 98 -23.01 -11.61 2.18
C PRO A 98 -22.37 -12.91 1.66
N GLY A 99 -23.09 -14.03 1.83
CA GLY A 99 -22.65 -15.35 1.39
C GLY A 99 -21.35 -15.83 2.04
N ALA A 100 -21.09 -15.42 3.29
CA ALA A 100 -19.94 -15.86 4.07
C ALA A 100 -20.28 -15.87 5.56
N SER A 101 -19.91 -16.94 6.26
CA SER A 101 -20.13 -17.12 7.70
C SER A 101 -18.84 -17.02 8.52
N TRP A 102 -17.75 -16.52 7.94
CA TRP A 102 -16.46 -16.41 8.62
C TRP A 102 -16.23 -15.03 9.24
N LYS A 103 -15.42 -14.98 10.30
CA LYS A 103 -15.04 -13.74 10.98
C LYS A 103 -13.80 -13.12 10.31
N PRO A 104 -13.79 -11.85 9.92
CA PRO A 104 -12.58 -11.20 9.39
C PRO A 104 -11.41 -11.21 10.38
N SER A 105 -10.18 -11.21 9.87
CA SER A 105 -8.99 -10.88 10.68
C SER A 105 -8.50 -9.46 10.43
N HIS A 106 -8.69 -8.93 9.22
CA HIS A 106 -8.30 -7.58 8.86
C HIS A 106 -9.41 -6.87 8.08
N TRP A 107 -9.40 -5.54 8.11
CA TRP A 107 -10.31 -4.70 7.33
C TRP A 107 -9.60 -3.46 6.78
N MET A 108 -10.20 -2.85 5.76
CA MET A 108 -9.82 -1.52 5.32
C MET A 108 -11.06 -0.76 4.83
N PRO A 109 -11.07 0.57 4.91
CA PRO A 109 -12.13 1.39 4.33
C PRO A 109 -12.35 1.09 2.84
N LEU A 110 -13.58 1.29 2.37
CA LEU A 110 -13.90 1.21 0.95
C LEU A 110 -13.12 2.30 0.17
N PRO A 111 -12.67 2.00 -1.05
CA PRO A 111 -12.03 3.01 -1.88
C PRO A 111 -13.01 4.15 -2.17
N ALA A 112 -12.46 5.35 -2.39
CA ALA A 112 -13.26 6.47 -2.88
C ALA A 112 -13.98 6.07 -4.19
N PRO A 113 -15.23 6.52 -4.39
CA PRO A 113 -15.94 6.24 -5.62
C PRO A 113 -15.14 6.75 -6.84
N PRO A 114 -15.25 6.10 -8.01
CA PRO A 114 -14.65 6.60 -9.24
C PRO A 114 -15.14 8.02 -9.52
N GLN A 115 -14.23 8.93 -9.86
CA GLN A 115 -14.60 10.25 -10.35
C GLN A 115 -14.88 10.13 -11.85
N GLU A 116 -16.09 10.51 -12.28
CA GLU A 116 -16.38 10.65 -13.71
C GLU A 116 -15.54 11.81 -14.25
N GLU A 117 -14.65 11.53 -15.21
CA GLU A 117 -14.01 12.57 -16.01
C GLU A 117 -15.12 13.27 -16.81
N LYS A 118 -15.37 14.54 -16.48
CA LYS A 118 -16.30 15.40 -17.24
C LYS A 118 -15.68 15.84 -18.55
#